data_AF-A0A530Y9P9-F1
#
_entry.id   AF-A0A530Y9P9-F1
#
_cell.length_a   1.000
_cell.length_b   1.000
_cell.length_c   1.000
_cell.angle_alpha   90.00
_cell.angle_beta   90.00
_cell.angle_gamma   90.00
#
_symmetry.space_group_name_H-M   'P 1'
#
loop_
_entity.id
_entity.type
_entity.pdbx_description
1 polymer ?
#
loop_
_entity_poly.entity_id
_entity_poly.type
_entity_poly.pdbx_seq_one_letter_code
_entity_poly.pdbx_strand_id
1 'polypeptide(L)'
;TIDVARQSARQGVGVVAITDSSVSPLARIARETIIVTANSQSFFRSMAPAFAAVELLAALTAAQSEVNAAERVRQSEEQLAAFGIYWKPPR
;
A
#
# COMPACT_ATOMS: atom_id res chain seq x y z
N THR A 1 10.33 10.57 1.14
CA THR A 1 8.88 10.43 1.42
C THR A 1 8.20 11.73 1.77
N ILE A 2 8.61 12.46 2.83
CA ILE A 2 7.94 13.70 3.25
C ILE A 2 7.98 14.80 2.17
N ASP A 3 9.12 15.01 1.51
CA ASP A 3 9.22 16.04 0.47
C ASP A 3 8.36 15.72 -0.75
N VAL A 4 8.29 14.43 -1.13
CA VAL A 4 7.42 13.95 -2.20
C VAL A 4 5.96 14.18 -1.83
N ALA A 5 5.53 13.79 -0.63
CA ALA A 5 4.17 14.01 -0.15
C ALA A 5 3.80 15.51 -0.13
N ARG A 6 4.72 16.36 0.32
CA ARG A 6 4.54 17.82 0.34
C ARG A 6 4.41 18.39 -1.06
N GLN A 7 5.25 17.93 -1.99
CA GLN A 7 5.19 18.37 -3.38
C GLN A 7 3.90 17.93 -4.06
N SER A 8 3.47 16.67 -3.86
CA SER A 8 2.19 16.16 -4.36
C SER A 8 1.01 16.97 -3.83
N ALA A 9 0.97 17.24 -2.52
CA ALA A 9 -0.07 18.05 -1.91
C ALA A 9 -0.09 19.49 -2.49
N ARG A 10 1.08 20.10 -2.72
CA ARG A 10 1.18 21.42 -3.39
C ARG A 10 0.65 21.41 -4.83
N GLN A 11 0.70 20.27 -5.50
CA GLN A 11 0.15 20.07 -6.85
C GLN A 11 -1.35 19.70 -6.84
N GLY A 12 -2.01 19.69 -5.68
CA GLY A 12 -3.43 19.33 -5.54
C GLY A 12 -3.69 17.82 -5.57
N VAL A 13 -2.66 16.97 -5.56
CA VAL A 13 -2.81 15.52 -5.51
C VAL A 13 -3.22 15.11 -4.09
N GLY A 14 -4.27 14.30 -3.98
CA GLY A 14 -4.70 13.73 -2.71
C GLY A 14 -3.65 12.77 -2.14
N VAL A 15 -3.20 13.02 -0.91
CA VAL A 15 -2.27 12.14 -0.18
C VAL A 15 -3.03 11.42 0.92
N VAL A 16 -2.94 10.10 0.97
CA VAL A 16 -3.41 9.29 2.10
C VAL A 16 -2.17 8.79 2.86
N ALA A 17 -2.06 9.14 4.15
CA ALA A 17 -0.96 8.69 5.01
C ALA A 17 -1.33 7.39 5.72
N ILE A 18 -0.42 6.41 5.70
CA ILE A 18 -0.45 5.27 6.63
C ILE A 18 0.77 5.43 7.53
N THR A 19 0.56 5.62 8.84
CA THR A 19 1.62 5.95 9.79
C THR A 19 1.29 5.41 11.17
N ASP A 20 2.30 5.22 12.01
CA ASP A 20 2.15 4.77 13.39
C ASP A 20 1.93 5.89 14.40
N SER A 21 1.88 7.14 13.93
CA SER A 21 1.78 8.31 14.79
C SER A 21 0.93 9.41 14.17
N SER A 22 -0.07 9.87 14.92
CA SER A 22 -0.92 11.01 14.56
C SER A 22 -0.15 12.34 14.52
N VAL A 23 1.01 12.41 15.16
CA VAL A 23 1.87 13.59 15.16
C VAL A 23 3.01 13.50 14.13
N SER A 24 2.99 12.47 13.26
CA SER A 24 4.01 12.35 12.22
C SER A 24 3.94 13.53 11.24
N PRO A 25 5.08 13.97 10.68
CA PRO A 25 5.06 15.01 9.64
C PRO A 25 4.21 14.64 8.43
N LEU A 26 4.06 13.33 8.13
CA LEU A 26 3.26 12.84 7.02
C LEU A 26 1.76 13.01 7.28
N ALA A 27 1.29 12.74 8.50
CA ALA A 27 -0.12 12.93 8.90
C ALA A 27 -0.57 14.39 8.72
N ARG A 28 0.32 15.35 8.94
CA ARG A 28 0.04 16.79 8.76
C ARG A 28 -0.07 17.23 7.29
N ILE A 29 0.49 16.45 6.36
CA ILE A 29 0.47 16.74 4.92
C ILE A 29 -0.71 16.06 4.24
N ALA A 30 -1.12 14.90 4.76
CA ALA A 30 -2.12 14.07 4.13
C ALA A 30 -3.53 14.65 4.23
N ARG A 31 -4.33 14.36 3.21
CA ARG A 31 -5.77 14.62 3.20
C ARG A 31 -6.48 13.69 4.19
N GLU A 32 -6.11 12.42 4.18
CA GLU A 32 -6.62 11.41 5.11
C GLU A 32 -5.46 10.65 5.75
N THR A 33 -5.61 10.26 7.01
CA THR A 33 -4.58 9.53 7.75
C THR A 33 -5.15 8.26 8.38
N ILE A 34 -4.49 7.13 8.12
CA ILE A 34 -4.75 5.83 8.73
C ILE A 34 -3.64 5.58 9.75
N ILE A 35 -4.01 5.52 11.02
CA ILE A 35 -3.09 5.22 12.11
C ILE A 35 -3.03 3.71 12.34
N VAL A 36 -1.84 3.14 12.26
CA VAL A 36 -1.58 1.72 12.52
C VAL A 36 -0.63 1.55 13.70
N THR A 37 -0.55 0.38 14.31
CA THR A 37 0.53 0.11 15.27
C THR A 37 1.78 -0.35 14.54
N ALA A 38 2.96 0.08 14.98
CA ALA A 38 4.24 -0.49 14.55
C ALA A 38 4.92 -1.29 15.68
N ASN A 39 4.23 -1.46 16.80
CA ASN A 39 4.78 -2.15 17.97
C ASN A 39 5.00 -3.63 17.67
N SER A 40 6.12 -4.14 18.17
CA SER A 40 6.41 -5.56 18.24
C SER A 40 7.16 -5.83 19.55
N GLN A 41 7.17 -7.09 20.02
CA GLN A 41 8.03 -7.49 21.14
C GLN A 41 9.49 -7.72 20.72
N SER A 42 9.83 -7.40 19.47
CA SER A 42 11.17 -7.51 18.90
C SER A 42 11.85 -6.14 18.85
N PHE A 43 13.15 -6.13 18.56
CA PHE A 43 13.90 -4.92 18.23
C PHE A 43 13.35 -4.23 16.96
N PHE A 44 12.86 -5.03 16.00
CA PHE A 44 12.32 -4.50 14.76
C PHE A 44 10.84 -4.17 14.90
N ARG A 45 10.46 -2.97 14.47
CA ARG A 45 9.06 -2.57 14.36
C ARG A 45 8.33 -3.48 13.37
N SER A 46 7.07 -3.79 13.67
CA SER A 46 6.23 -4.60 12.78
C SER A 46 5.68 -3.75 11.64
N MET A 47 5.83 -4.24 10.41
CA MET A 47 5.20 -3.66 9.22
C MET A 47 3.84 -4.28 8.90
N ALA A 48 3.49 -5.41 9.54
CA ALA A 48 2.27 -6.15 9.23
C ALA A 48 1.00 -5.31 9.31
N PRO A 49 0.81 -4.42 10.31
CA PRO A 49 -0.37 -3.58 10.37
C PRO A 49 -0.47 -2.56 9.23
N ALA A 50 0.67 -2.04 8.75
CA ALA A 50 0.70 -1.15 7.59
C ALA A 50 0.32 -1.89 6.31
N PHE A 51 0.81 -3.11 6.11
CA PHE A 51 0.42 -3.95 4.97
C PHE A 51 -1.07 -4.33 5.01
N ALA A 52 -1.60 -4.72 6.17
CA ALA A 52 -3.02 -5.02 6.32
C ALA A 52 -3.91 -3.81 5.95
N ALA A 53 -3.51 -2.59 6.34
CA ALA A 53 -4.21 -1.38 5.94
C ALA A 53 -4.20 -1.16 4.41
N VAL A 54 -3.07 -1.41 3.75
CA VAL A 54 -2.95 -1.34 2.28
C VAL A 54 -3.83 -2.38 1.60
N GLU A 55 -3.83 -3.63 2.08
CA GLU A 55 -4.65 -4.72 1.54
C GLU A 55 -6.15 -4.41 1.66
N LEU A 56 -6.58 -3.90 2.81
CA LEU A 56 -7.97 -3.47 3.02
C LEU A 56 -8.36 -2.33 2.09
N LEU A 57 -7.49 -1.32 1.93
CA LEU A 57 -7.74 -0.24 0.97
C LEU A 57 -7.83 -0.75 -0.47
N ALA A 58 -6.95 -1.66 -0.87
CA ALA A 58 -6.98 -2.27 -2.20
C ALA A 58 -8.28 -3.05 -2.41
N ALA A 59 -8.69 -3.86 -1.43
CA ALA A 59 -9.94 -4.63 -1.50
C ALA A 59 -11.18 -3.72 -1.57
N LEU A 60 -11.26 -2.69 -0.74
CA LEU A 60 -12.36 -1.72 -0.74
C LEU A 60 -12.41 -0.90 -2.02
N THR A 61 -11.26 -0.57 -2.60
CA THR A 61 -11.17 0.14 -3.87
C THR A 61 -11.59 -0.77 -5.03
N ALA A 62 -11.13 -2.02 -5.03
CA ALA A 62 -11.50 -3.03 -6.01
C ALA A 62 -13.01 -3.33 -5.99
N ALA A 63 -13.62 -3.41 -4.80
CA ALA A 63 -15.05 -3.63 -4.65
C ALA A 63 -15.92 -2.48 -5.19
N GLN A 64 -15.38 -1.26 -5.23
CA GLN A 64 -16.06 -0.07 -5.77
C GLN A 64 -15.71 0.21 -7.24
N SER A 65 -14.81 -0.56 -7.82
CA SER A 65 -14.34 -0.37 -9.19
C SER A 65 -15.30 -1.03 -10.19
N GLU A 66 -15.66 -0.31 -11.25
CA GLU A 66 -16.35 -0.89 -12.43
C GLU A 66 -15.42 -1.83 -13.23
N VAL A 67 -14.10 -1.69 -13.05
CA VAL A 67 -13.09 -2.57 -13.64
C VAL A 67 -13.04 -3.87 -12.86
N ASN A 68 -13.08 -5.01 -13.57
CA ASN A 68 -12.88 -6.33 -13.00
C ASN A 68 -11.45 -6.46 -12.42
N ALA A 69 -11.30 -6.19 -11.12
CA ALA A 69 -10.00 -6.21 -10.44
C ALA A 69 -9.33 -7.60 -10.49
N ALA A 70 -10.12 -8.68 -10.45
CA ALA A 70 -9.59 -10.04 -10.55
C ALA A 70 -8.95 -10.31 -11.92
N GLU A 71 -9.54 -9.78 -13.00
CA GLU A 71 -8.98 -9.84 -14.34
C GLU A 71 -7.62 -9.13 -14.40
N ARG A 72 -7.53 -7.93 -13.83
CA ARG A 72 -6.29 -7.13 -13.80
C ARG A 72 -5.18 -7.82 -13.01
N VAL A 73 -5.52 -8.45 -11.89
CA VAL A 73 -4.55 -9.24 -11.12
C VAL A 73 -4.07 -10.43 -11.94
N ARG A 74 -4.98 -11.17 -12.59
CA ARG A 74 -4.61 -12.33 -13.41
C ARG A 74 -3.67 -11.97 -14.55
N GLN A 75 -3.93 -10.86 -15.25
CA GLN A 75 -3.04 -10.36 -16.31
C GLN A 75 -1.64 -10.02 -15.79
N SER A 76 -1.54 -9.45 -14.59
CA SER A 76 -0.25 -9.20 -13.95
C SER A 76 0.48 -10.50 -13.61
N GLU A 77 -0.24 -11.49 -13.07
CA GLU A 77 0.32 -12.81 -12.74
C GLU A 77 0.82 -13.55 -13.99
N GLU A 78 0.06 -13.50 -15.09
CA GLU A 78 0.44 -14.08 -16.38
C GLU A 78 1.73 -13.43 -16.93
N GLN A 79 1.86 -12.11 -16.79
CA GLN A 79 3.09 -11.39 -17.16
C GLN A 79 4.29 -11.84 -16.30
N LEU A 80 4.13 -11.92 -14.97
CA LEU A 80 5.18 -12.39 -14.07
C LEU A 80 5.59 -13.85 -14.37
N ALA A 81 4.62 -14.71 -14.68
CA ALA A 81 4.86 -16.08 -15.09
C ALA A 81 5.60 -16.18 -16.43
N ALA A 82 5.28 -15.32 -17.40
CA ALA A 82 5.96 -15.25 -18.69
C ALA A 82 7.44 -14.86 -18.55
N PHE A 83 7.78 -14.03 -17.55
CA PHE A 83 9.16 -13.68 -17.23
C PHE A 83 9.92 -14.75 -16.43
N GLY A 84 9.31 -15.90 -16.14
CA GLY A 84 9.97 -17.01 -15.46
C GLY A 84 10.32 -16.73 -13.99
N ILE A 85 9.63 -15.78 -13.36
CA ILE A 85 9.91 -15.32 -11.98
C ILE A 85 9.50 -16.39 -10.96
N TYR A 86 8.52 -17.23 -11.30
CA TYR A 86 8.08 -18.33 -10.45
C TYR A 86 8.98 -19.56 -10.59
N TRP A 87 9.38 -20.11 -9.44
CA TRP A 87 10.06 -21.40 -9.37
C TRP A 87 9.22 -22.48 -10.05
N LYS A 88 9.83 -23.25 -10.96
CA LYS A 88 9.21 -24.43 -11.59
C LYS A 88 9.90 -25.67 -11.02
N PRO A 89 9.17 -26.63 -10.43
CA PRO A 89 9.78 -27.86 -9.96
C PRO A 89 10.48 -28.59 -11.12
N PRO A 90 11.63 -29.26 -10.87
CA PRO A 90 12.32 -30.03 -11.89
C PRO A 90 11.44 -31.17 -12.42
N ARG A 91 11.57 -31.45 -13.73
CA ARG A 91 10.87 -32.54 -14.43
C ARG A 91 11.44 -33.90 -14.07
#